data_AF-A0AAV6XCX8-F1
#
_entry.id   AF-A0AAV6XCX8-F1
#
_cell.length_a   1.000
_cell.length_b   1.000
_cell.length_c   1.000
_cell.angle_alpha   90.00
_cell.angle_beta   90.00
_cell.angle_gamma   90.00
#
_symmetry.space_group_name_H-M   'P 1'
#
loop_
_entity.id
_entity.type
_entity.pdbx_description
1 polymer ?
#
loop_
_entity_poly.entity_id
_entity_poly.type
_entity_poly.pdbx_seq_one_letter_code
_entity_poly.pdbx_strand_id
1 'polypeptide(L)'
;MYKVQIQCYEDAKLMKLFPEIIRSLYDQDVLAEDTILHWFCKGTNPKGRQTFVKSLEPFVKWVEEAEEEEEVVDLLAIFCENGVNLVRDFQGFSKYC
;
A
#
# COMPACT_ATOMS: atom_id res chain seq x y z
N MET A 1 -11.26 -11.21 0.38
CA MET A 1 -11.93 -10.06 1.04
C MET A 1 -13.43 -10.17 1.30
N TYR A 2 -14.25 -10.72 0.39
CA TYR A 2 -15.71 -10.68 0.54
C TYR A 2 -16.26 -11.21 1.87
N LYS A 3 -15.83 -12.41 2.32
CA LYS A 3 -16.30 -13.00 3.58
C LYS A 3 -15.90 -12.18 4.82
N VAL A 4 -14.67 -11.66 4.83
CA VAL A 4 -14.16 -10.80 5.91
C VAL A 4 -15.03 -9.55 6.07
N GLN A 5 -15.39 -8.89 4.97
CA GLN A 5 -16.27 -7.71 4.99
C GLN A 5 -17.65 -8.03 5.58
N ILE A 6 -18.26 -9.16 5.23
CA ILE A 6 -19.58 -9.55 5.75
C ILE A 6 -19.51 -9.83 7.25
N GLN A 7 -18.55 -10.66 7.67
CA GLN A 7 -18.39 -11.01 9.08
C GLN A 7 -18.11 -9.77 9.94
N CYS A 8 -17.28 -8.85 9.44
CA CYS A 8 -16.98 -7.62 10.15
C CYS A 8 -18.17 -6.65 10.17
N TYR A 9 -19.09 -6.71 9.20
CA TYR A 9 -20.30 -5.88 9.19
C TYR A 9 -21.37 -6.37 10.17
N GLU A 10 -21.42 -7.68 10.43
CA GLU A 10 -22.41 -8.29 11.32
C GLU A 10 -22.07 -8.12 12.81
N ASP A 11 -20.80 -7.86 13.14
CA ASP A 11 -20.34 -7.61 14.51
C ASP A 11 -19.73 -6.21 14.66
N ALA A 12 -20.38 -5.35 15.45
CA ALA A 12 -19.94 -3.98 15.71
C ALA A 12 -18.54 -3.87 16.33
N LYS A 13 -18.04 -4.91 17.01
CA LYS A 13 -16.66 -4.96 17.51
C LYS A 13 -15.69 -5.13 16.35
N LEU A 14 -15.98 -6.07 15.45
CA LEU A 14 -15.17 -6.33 14.26
C LEU A 14 -15.21 -5.17 13.27
N MET A 15 -16.32 -4.41 13.20
CA MET A 15 -16.38 -3.19 12.40
C MET A 15 -15.25 -2.21 12.73
N LYS A 16 -14.90 -2.07 14.03
CA LYS A 16 -13.84 -1.16 14.49
C LYS A 16 -12.45 -1.72 14.29
N LEU A 17 -12.31 -3.06 14.36
CA LEU A 17 -11.05 -3.76 14.20
C LEU A 17 -10.73 -4.07 12.73
N PHE A 18 -11.63 -3.76 11.80
CA PHE A 18 -11.48 -4.10 10.40
C PHE A 18 -10.11 -3.69 9.82
N PRO A 19 -9.60 -2.46 10.02
CA PRO A 19 -8.28 -2.07 9.51
C PRO A 19 -7.14 -2.91 10.09
N GLU A 20 -7.19 -3.24 11.39
CA GLU A 20 -6.19 -4.07 12.06
C GLU A 20 -6.22 -5.52 11.56
N ILE A 21 -7.42 -6.04 11.27
CA ILE A 21 -7.58 -7.38 10.67
C ILE A 21 -6.96 -7.40 9.28
N ILE A 22 -7.19 -6.37 8.45
CA ILE A 22 -6.60 -6.33 7.10
C ILE A 22 -5.08 -6.26 7.17
N ARG A 23 -4.55 -5.39 8.03
CA ARG A 23 -3.10 -5.29 8.26
C ARG A 23 -2.51 -6.61 8.72
N SER A 24 -3.12 -7.27 9.70
CA SER A 24 -2.64 -8.57 10.18
C SER A 24 -2.67 -9.66 9.09
N LEU A 25 -3.67 -9.63 8.21
CA LEU A 25 -3.76 -10.57 7.09
C LEU A 25 -2.75 -10.25 5.98
N TYR A 26 -2.40 -8.98 5.80
CA TYR A 26 -1.34 -8.54 4.90
C TYR A 26 0.04 -8.98 5.45
N ASP A 27 0.33 -8.67 6.72
CA ASP A 27 1.60 -9.01 7.38
C ASP A 27 1.87 -10.53 7.45
N GLN A 28 0.82 -11.35 7.32
CA GLN A 28 0.91 -12.82 7.30
C GLN A 28 0.90 -13.41 5.88
N ASP A 29 1.06 -12.59 4.84
CA ASP A 29 1.02 -12.99 3.43
C ASP A 29 -0.30 -13.70 3.02
N VAL A 30 -1.37 -13.51 3.78
CA VAL A 30 -2.69 -14.10 3.47
C VAL A 30 -3.43 -13.25 2.43
N LEU A 31 -3.23 -11.93 2.46
CA LEU A 31 -3.74 -10.99 1.48
C LEU A 31 -2.59 -10.31 0.76
N ALA A 32 -2.52 -10.51 -0.55
CA ALA A 32 -1.63 -9.73 -1.41
C ALA A 32 -2.13 -8.28 -1.54
N GLU A 33 -1.18 -7.37 -1.74
CA GLU A 33 -1.41 -5.96 -2.02
C GLU A 33 -2.45 -5.73 -3.13
N ASP A 34 -2.24 -6.35 -4.30
CA ASP A 34 -3.16 -6.28 -5.45
C ASP A 34 -4.61 -6.59 -5.07
N THR A 35 -4.79 -7.56 -4.16
CA THR A 35 -6.12 -7.99 -3.72
C THR A 35 -6.79 -6.93 -2.85
N ILE A 36 -6.01 -6.24 -2.01
CA ILE A 36 -6.47 -5.16 -1.13
C ILE A 36 -6.80 -3.93 -1.98
N LEU A 37 -5.91 -3.52 -2.88
CA LEU A 37 -6.10 -2.41 -3.81
C LEU A 37 -7.30 -2.64 -4.74
N HIS A 38 -7.41 -3.84 -5.32
CA HIS A 38 -8.53 -4.21 -6.17
C HIS A 38 -9.86 -4.15 -5.40
N TRP A 39 -9.90 -4.64 -4.16
CA TRP A 39 -11.10 -4.57 -3.33
C TRP A 39 -11.46 -3.13 -2.94
N PHE A 40 -10.47 -2.29 -2.63
CA PHE A 40 -10.67 -0.88 -2.30
C PHE A 40 -11.31 -0.13 -3.48
N CYS A 41 -10.72 -0.24 -4.68
CA CYS A 41 -11.17 0.45 -5.89
C CYS A 41 -12.49 -0.13 -6.46
N LYS A 42 -12.57 -1.46 -6.63
CA LYS A 42 -13.65 -2.12 -7.40
C LYS A 42 -14.57 -3.01 -6.57
N GLY A 43 -14.42 -3.03 -5.24
CA GLY A 43 -15.17 -3.93 -4.34
C GLY A 43 -16.66 -4.06 -4.64
N THR A 44 -17.14 -5.28 -4.80
CA THR A 44 -18.49 -5.56 -5.34
C THR A 44 -19.60 -5.57 -4.29
N ASN A 45 -19.29 -5.49 -3.00
CA ASN A 45 -20.28 -5.57 -1.93
C ASN A 45 -20.65 -4.17 -1.40
N PRO A 46 -21.92 -3.72 -1.51
CA PRO A 46 -22.34 -2.41 -1.04
C PRO A 46 -22.50 -2.30 0.49
N LYS A 47 -22.63 -3.42 1.22
CA LYS A 47 -22.88 -3.39 2.67
C LYS A 47 -21.67 -2.85 3.45
N GLY A 48 -21.86 -1.73 4.13
CA GLY A 48 -20.82 -1.08 4.94
C GLY A 48 -19.61 -0.60 4.15
N ARG A 49 -19.63 -0.65 2.81
CA ARG A 49 -18.46 -0.38 1.96
C ARG A 49 -17.87 1.01 2.23
N GLN A 50 -18.72 2.03 2.25
CA GLN A 50 -18.27 3.40 2.46
C GLN A 50 -17.57 3.58 3.82
N THR A 51 -18.03 2.89 4.86
CA THR A 51 -17.41 2.92 6.17
C THR A 51 -16.05 2.21 6.16
N PHE A 52 -15.99 1.02 5.56
CA PHE A 52 -14.76 0.23 5.52
C PHE A 52 -13.68 0.85 4.62
N VAL A 53 -14.06 1.34 3.43
CA VAL A 53 -13.15 2.04 2.52
C VAL A 53 -12.54 3.25 3.23
N LYS A 54 -13.36 4.11 3.86
CA LYS A 54 -12.84 5.26 4.63
C LYS A 54 -11.90 4.85 5.77
N SER A 55 -12.21 3.76 6.47
CA SER A 55 -11.35 3.29 7.57
C SER A 55 -10.03 2.70 7.09
N LEU A 56 -9.98 2.21 5.86
CA LEU A 56 -8.81 1.54 5.28
C LEU A 56 -7.98 2.48 4.38
N GLU A 57 -8.49 3.66 4.06
CA GLU A 57 -7.80 4.68 3.25
C GLU A 57 -6.38 5.01 3.76
N PRO A 58 -6.11 5.20 5.07
CA PRO A 58 -4.75 5.43 5.55
C PRO A 58 -3.81 4.24 5.34
N PHE A 59 -4.36 3.02 5.36
CA PHE A 59 -3.59 1.80 5.14
C PHE A 59 -3.25 1.64 3.65
N VAL A 60 -4.21 1.88 2.75
CA VAL A 60 -3.96 1.84 1.29
C VAL A 60 -2.92 2.89 0.89
N LYS A 61 -3.00 4.10 1.43
CA LYS A 61 -1.98 5.14 1.18
C LYS A 61 -0.59 4.71 1.63
N TRP A 62 -0.48 4.05 2.78
CA TRP A 62 0.79 3.53 3.27
C TRP A 62 1.35 2.42 2.37
N VAL A 63 0.49 1.56 1.84
CA VAL A 63 0.87 0.51 0.89
C VAL A 63 1.40 1.11 -0.42
N GLU A 64 0.67 2.08 -1.01
CA GLU A 64 1.11 2.78 -2.22
C GLU A 64 2.43 3.57 -2.03
N GLU A 65 2.61 4.20 -0.86
CA GLU A 65 3.87 4.89 -0.53
C GLU A 65 5.06 3.92 -0.42
N ALA A 66 4.84 2.71 0.09
CA ALA A 66 5.89 1.70 0.21
C ALA A 66 6.36 1.19 -1.16
N GLU A 67 5.46 1.04 -2.13
CA GLU A 67 5.79 0.62 -3.50
C GLU A 67 6.63 1.69 -4.24
N GLU A 68 6.28 2.98 -4.11
CA GLU A 68 7.09 4.09 -4.66
C GLU A 68 8.49 4.16 -4.01
N GLU A 69 8.59 3.95 -2.70
CA GLU A 69 9.89 3.88 -2.03
C GLU A 69 10.70 2.67 -2.53
N GLU A 70 10.12 1.46 -2.59
CA GLU A 70 10.78 0.24 -3.08
C GLU A 70 11.28 0.38 -4.51
N GLU A 71 10.50 0.94 -5.44
CA GLU A 71 10.98 1.21 -6.81
C GLU A 71 12.18 2.17 -6.82
N VAL A 72 12.16 3.20 -5.96
CA VAL A 72 13.28 4.13 -5.81
C VAL A 72 14.49 3.44 -5.15
N VAL A 73 14.30 2.58 -4.15
CA VAL A 73 15.40 1.85 -3.50
C VAL A 73 16.00 0.82 -4.45
N ASP A 74 15.18 0.12 -5.24
CA ASP A 74 15.64 -0.82 -6.27
C ASP A 74 16.39 -0.08 -7.38
N LEU A 75 15.90 1.08 -7.84
CA LEU A 75 16.65 1.94 -8.76
C LEU A 75 17.98 2.38 -8.14
N LEU A 76 18.00 2.82 -6.88
CA LEU A 76 19.22 3.20 -6.15
C LEU A 76 20.18 2.02 -5.95
N ALA A 77 19.67 0.81 -5.70
CA ALA A 77 20.44 -0.41 -5.59
C ALA A 77 21.06 -0.78 -6.93
N ILE A 78 20.31 -0.68 -8.03
CA ILE A 78 20.81 -0.82 -9.40
C ILE A 78 21.91 0.22 -9.69
N PHE A 79 21.77 1.47 -9.26
CA PHE A 79 22.83 2.49 -9.39
C PHE A 79 24.09 2.12 -8.61
N CYS A 80 23.93 1.49 -7.43
CA CYS A 80 25.04 1.04 -6.60
C CYS A 80 25.76 -0.18 -7.21
N GLU A 81 25.00 -1.17 -7.70
CA GLU A 81 25.54 -2.40 -8.30
C GLU A 81 26.17 -2.17 -9.69
N ASN A 82 25.66 -1.22 -10.48
CA ASN A 82 26.24 -0.86 -11.78
C ASN A 82 27.41 0.13 -11.68
N GLY A 83 27.87 0.50 -10.49
CA GLY A 83 29.11 1.26 -10.29
C GLY A 83 29.10 2.64 -10.95
N VAL A 84 27.94 3.27 -11.12
CA VAL A 84 27.86 4.65 -11.62
C VAL A 84 28.18 5.58 -10.45
N ASN A 85 29.46 5.88 -10.28
CA ASN A 85 29.96 6.83 -9.28
C ASN A 85 29.34 8.22 -9.51
N LEU A 86 28.27 8.54 -8.79
CA LEU A 86 27.60 9.85 -8.82
C LEU A 86 28.41 10.98 -8.15
N VAL A 87 29.72 10.78 -7.97
CA VAL A 87 30.66 11.84 -7.52
C VAL A 87 31.16 12.68 -8.71
N ARG A 88 31.02 12.21 -9.97
CA ARG A 88 31.56 12.94 -11.14
C ARG A 88 30.55 13.73 -11.98
N ASP A 89 29.24 13.62 -11.78
CA ASP A 89 28.24 14.39 -12.56
C ASP A 89 27.61 15.58 -11.81
N PHE A 90 28.01 15.84 -10.57
CA PHE A 90 27.57 17.05 -9.83
C PHE A 90 28.15 18.37 -10.37
N GLN A 91 28.97 18.36 -11.43
CA GLN A 91 29.41 19.58 -12.12
C GLN A 91 28.45 20.05 -13.23
N GLY A 92 27.37 19.32 -13.53
CA GLY A 92 26.42 19.68 -14.60
C GLY A 92 25.17 20.47 -14.17
N PHE A 93 24.76 20.40 -12.90
CA PHE A 93 23.48 20.96 -12.43
C PHE A 93 23.51 22.45 -12.06
N SER A 94 24.64 23.14 -12.24
CA SER A 94 24.77 24.58 -11.94
C SER A 94 24.15 25.51 -13.00
N LYS A 95 23.51 24.99 -14.06
CA LYS A 95 23.03 25.82 -15.19
C LYS A 95 21.52 26.03 -15.27
N TYR A 96 20.76 25.57 -14.27
CA TYR A 96 19.30 25.74 -14.20
C TYR A 96 18.82 26.37 -12.87
N CYS A 97 19.68 27.11 -12.17
CA CYS A 97 19.27 28.12 -11.19
C CYS A 97 19.72 29.50 -11.67
#